data_AF-A0A2W1AF96-F1
#
_entry.id   AF-A0A2W1AF96-F1
#
_cell.length_a   1.000
_cell.length_b   1.000
_cell.length_c   1.000
_cell.angle_alpha   90.00
_cell.angle_beta   90.00
_cell.angle_gamma   90.00
#
_symmetry.space_group_name_H-M   'P 1'
#
loop_
_entity.id
_entity.type
_entity.pdbx_description
1 polymer ?
#
loop_
_entity_poly.entity_id
_entity_poly.type
_entity_poly.pdbx_seq_one_letter_code
_entity_poly.pdbx_strand_id
1 'polypeptide(L)'
;MIERPIQAGLFSGAIAAIVASLVQLPLYAPSDTLFNSATVTAGALAAGLAAGVLWKVTNRRANRVFLFGVAWGVVFAATVVFSAIGETQLNRSISFIVPLAAVVLGLTGVGTPLLASSTLMRRWAVPLAAVVVAIGVGIGLVGQGDAESGRLELPPRSAEAPIVAAI
;
A
#
# COMPACT_ATOMS: atom_id res chain seq x y z
N MET A 1 -23.88 17.04 7.65
CA MET A 1 -22.53 17.00 8.27
C MET A 1 -21.91 15.58 8.30
N ILE A 2 -22.45 14.62 7.53
CA ILE A 2 -22.23 13.17 7.70
C ILE A 2 -21.09 12.61 6.80
N GLU A 3 -20.64 13.38 5.81
CA GLU A 3 -19.72 12.92 4.73
C GLU A 3 -18.23 13.15 5.00
N ARG A 4 -17.90 14.10 5.89
CA ARG A 4 -16.51 14.47 6.24
C ARG A 4 -15.59 13.30 6.62
N PRO A 5 -16.02 12.33 7.44
CA PRO A 5 -15.14 11.22 7.81
C PRO A 5 -14.83 10.30 6.62
N ILE A 6 -15.77 10.11 5.70
CA ILE A 6 -15.56 9.30 4.48
C ILE A 6 -14.61 10.04 3.53
N GLN A 7 -14.79 11.35 3.36
CA GLN A 7 -13.91 12.20 2.55
C GLN A 7 -12.48 12.21 3.08
N ALA A 8 -12.30 12.34 4.39
CA ALA A 8 -11.01 12.27 5.05
C ALA A 8 -10.33 10.91 4.87
N GLY A 9 -11.09 9.82 5.01
CA GLY A 9 -10.59 8.47 4.77
C GLY A 9 -10.16 8.26 3.32
N LEU A 10 -10.96 8.73 2.35
CA LEU A 10 -10.62 8.66 0.92
C LEU A 10 -9.34 9.42 0.58
N PHE A 11 -9.20 10.64 1.09
CA PHE A 11 -8.03 11.48 0.86
C PHE A 11 -6.78 10.86 1.50
N SER A 12 -6.90 10.39 2.74
CA SER A 12 -5.83 9.68 3.43
C SER A 12 -5.45 8.37 2.73
N GLY A 13 -6.43 7.65 2.17
CA GLY A 13 -6.24 6.46 1.36
C GLY A 13 -5.53 6.75 0.04
N ALA A 14 -5.85 7.86 -0.62
CA ALA A 14 -5.17 8.29 -1.83
C ALA A 14 -3.69 8.63 -1.58
N ILE A 15 -3.39 9.34 -0.49
CA ILE A 15 -2.01 9.59 -0.06
C ILE A 15 -1.30 8.26 0.22
N ALA A 16 -1.93 7.38 1.00
CA ALA A 16 -1.38 6.07 1.32
C ALA A 16 -1.12 5.24 0.07
N ALA A 17 -2.01 5.29 -0.93
CA ALA A 17 -1.87 4.60 -2.20
C ALA A 17 -0.66 5.10 -2.98
N ILE A 18 -0.51 6.42 -3.13
CA ILE A 18 0.66 7.01 -3.82
C ILE A 18 1.96 6.59 -3.13
N VAL A 19 2.03 6.73 -1.79
CA VAL A 19 3.23 6.34 -1.04
C VAL A 19 3.49 4.84 -1.16
N ALA A 20 2.47 4.00 -1.05
CA ALA A 20 2.59 2.55 -1.19
C ALA A 20 3.09 2.15 -2.59
N SER A 21 2.57 2.76 -3.65
CA SER A 21 3.00 2.53 -5.03
C SER A 21 4.47 2.90 -5.27
N LEU A 22 4.98 3.90 -4.54
CA LEU A 22 6.40 4.28 -4.62
C LEU A 22 7.29 3.36 -3.77
N VAL A 23 6.83 2.99 -2.56
CA VAL A 23 7.56 2.13 -1.63
C VAL A 23 7.66 0.69 -2.12
N GLN A 24 6.70 0.22 -2.93
CA GLN A 24 6.76 -1.14 -3.49
C GLN A 24 7.81 -1.29 -4.61
N LEU A 25 8.25 -0.22 -5.27
CA LEU A 25 9.22 -0.30 -6.38
C LEU A 25 10.53 -0.99 -5.98
N PRO A 26 11.15 -0.68 -4.82
CA PRO A 26 12.33 -1.42 -4.35
C PRO A 26 12.01 -2.78 -3.71
N LEU A 27 10.74 -3.14 -3.51
CA LEU A 27 10.37 -4.39 -2.84
C LEU A 27 10.10 -5.48 -3.88
N TYR A 28 10.78 -6.62 -3.74
CA TYR A 28 10.55 -7.77 -4.62
C TYR A 28 9.13 -8.31 -4.41
N ALA A 29 8.29 -8.23 -5.44
CA ALA A 29 6.91 -8.72 -5.38
C ALA A 29 6.89 -10.27 -5.39
N PRO A 30 6.08 -10.92 -4.52
CA PRO A 30 5.95 -12.39 -4.54
C PRO A 30 5.27 -12.92 -5.80
N SER A 31 4.42 -12.10 -6.44
CA SER A 31 3.81 -12.40 -7.74
C SER A 31 3.33 -11.12 -8.43
N ASP A 32 3.72 -10.93 -9.69
CA ASP A 32 3.44 -9.68 -10.43
C ASP A 32 1.97 -9.53 -10.81
N THR A 33 1.23 -10.63 -10.89
CA THR A 33 -0.21 -10.61 -11.20
C THR A 33 -1.06 -10.14 -10.00
N LEU A 34 -0.68 -10.51 -8.76
CA LEU A 34 -1.47 -10.19 -7.57
C LEU A 34 -0.94 -8.96 -6.81
N PHE A 35 0.35 -8.65 -6.91
CA PHE A 35 1.01 -7.55 -6.21
C PHE A 35 1.55 -6.47 -7.15
N ASN A 36 0.80 -6.16 -8.21
CA ASN A 36 1.06 -5.02 -9.09
C ASN A 36 0.72 -3.69 -8.40
N SER A 37 1.30 -2.58 -8.89
CA SER A 37 0.96 -1.21 -8.49
C SER A 37 -0.54 -0.94 -8.52
N ALA A 38 -1.26 -1.45 -9.52
CA ALA A 38 -2.71 -1.28 -9.62
C ALA A 38 -3.48 -1.94 -8.45
N THR A 39 -3.11 -3.17 -8.06
CA THR A 39 -3.79 -3.89 -6.97
C THR A 39 -3.44 -3.30 -5.61
N VAL A 40 -2.19 -2.89 -5.42
CA VAL A 40 -1.73 -2.18 -4.21
C VAL A 40 -2.45 -0.83 -4.06
N THR A 41 -2.57 -0.08 -5.15
CA THR A 41 -3.31 1.20 -5.18
C THR A 41 -4.78 0.97 -4.81
N ALA A 42 -5.42 -0.02 -5.42
CA ALA A 42 -6.80 -0.37 -5.13
C ALA A 42 -6.99 -0.79 -3.66
N GLY A 43 -6.08 -1.61 -3.13
CA GLY A 43 -6.09 -2.02 -1.72
C GLY A 43 -5.94 -0.86 -0.75
N ALA A 44 -5.03 0.07 -1.03
CA ALA A 44 -4.82 1.26 -0.21
C ALA A 44 -6.01 2.23 -0.24
N LEU A 45 -6.65 2.42 -1.40
CA LEU A 45 -7.89 3.20 -1.52
C LEU A 45 -9.04 2.55 -0.74
N ALA A 46 -9.19 1.22 -0.85
CA ALA A 46 -10.19 0.48 -0.08
C ALA A 46 -9.95 0.59 1.43
N ALA A 47 -8.69 0.50 1.88
CA ALA A 47 -8.31 0.70 3.27
C ALA A 47 -8.65 2.11 3.77
N GLY A 48 -8.39 3.14 2.97
CA GLY A 48 -8.78 4.52 3.30
C GLY A 48 -10.29 4.73 3.41
N LEU A 49 -11.06 4.14 2.48
CA LEU A 49 -12.52 4.15 2.56
C LEU A 49 -13.01 3.45 3.84
N ALA A 50 -12.48 2.26 4.15
CA ALA A 50 -12.80 1.53 5.36
C ALA A 50 -12.44 2.33 6.63
N ALA A 51 -11.31 3.05 6.62
CA ALA A 51 -10.91 3.92 7.73
C ALA A 51 -11.94 5.04 7.94
N GLY A 52 -12.36 5.70 6.86
CA GLY A 52 -13.36 6.76 6.92
C GLY A 52 -14.72 6.29 7.40
N VAL A 53 -15.16 5.10 6.97
CA VAL A 53 -16.39 4.45 7.45
C VAL A 53 -16.27 4.07 8.92
N LEU A 54 -15.18 3.45 9.33
CA LEU A 54 -14.96 3.04 10.71
C LEU A 54 -14.93 4.26 11.63
N TRP A 55 -14.20 5.31 11.26
CA TRP A 55 -14.14 6.57 12.01
C TRP A 55 -15.53 7.20 12.18
N LYS A 56 -16.36 7.16 11.13
CA LYS A 56 -17.76 7.63 11.16
C LYS A 56 -18.60 6.84 12.16
N VAL A 57 -18.47 5.51 12.17
CA VAL A 57 -19.21 4.64 13.09
C VAL A 57 -18.77 4.87 14.54
N THR A 58 -17.48 5.05 14.78
CA THR A 58 -16.96 5.33 16.13
C THR A 58 -17.25 6.74 16.63
N ASN A 59 -17.66 7.67 15.78
CA ASN A 59 -17.79 9.10 16.08
C ASN A 59 -18.78 9.44 17.22
N ARG A 60 -19.70 8.54 17.57
CA ARG A 60 -20.69 8.74 18.64
C ARG A 60 -20.20 8.32 20.04
N ARG A 61 -18.99 7.76 20.16
CA ARG A 61 -18.45 7.24 21.43
C ARG A 61 -17.38 8.16 22.01
N ALA A 62 -17.35 8.32 23.34
CA ALA A 62 -16.34 9.12 24.04
C ALA A 62 -14.90 8.61 23.77
N ASN A 63 -14.73 7.29 23.70
CA ASN A 63 -13.43 6.64 23.46
C ASN A 63 -13.15 6.37 21.97
N ARG A 64 -13.66 7.20 21.05
CA ARG A 64 -13.59 6.95 19.60
C ARG A 64 -12.17 6.73 19.07
N VAL A 65 -11.19 7.49 19.56
CA VAL A 65 -9.78 7.39 19.13
C VAL A 65 -9.20 6.04 19.52
N PHE A 66 -9.45 5.63 20.78
CA PHE A 66 -9.01 4.33 21.28
C PHE A 66 -9.67 3.18 20.53
N LEU A 67 -11.00 3.21 20.36
CA LEU A 67 -11.74 2.16 19.65
C LEU A 67 -11.31 2.04 18.19
N PHE A 68 -11.12 3.16 17.52
CA PHE A 68 -10.60 3.19 16.16
C PHE A 68 -9.19 2.62 16.11
N GLY A 69 -8.29 3.07 16.99
CA GLY A 69 -6.91 2.59 17.05
C GLY A 69 -6.82 1.09 17.33
N VAL A 70 -7.63 0.55 18.25
CA VAL A 70 -7.72 -0.89 18.53
C VAL A 70 -8.22 -1.64 17.29
N ALA A 71 -9.31 -1.19 16.67
CA ALA A 71 -9.84 -1.84 15.47
C ALA A 71 -8.84 -1.83 14.31
N TRP A 72 -8.13 -0.72 14.08
CA TRP A 72 -7.09 -0.61 13.06
C TRP A 72 -5.85 -1.45 13.39
N GLY A 73 -5.48 -1.51 14.67
CA GLY A 73 -4.42 -2.39 15.17
C GLY A 73 -4.76 -3.87 14.98
N VAL A 74 -6.02 -4.27 15.19
CA VAL A 74 -6.50 -5.63 14.90
C VAL A 74 -6.42 -5.93 13.40
N VAL A 75 -6.79 -4.99 12.53
CA VAL A 75 -6.63 -5.14 11.08
C VAL A 75 -5.16 -5.34 10.71
N PHE A 76 -4.25 -4.51 11.24
CA PHE A 76 -2.81 -4.68 11.00
C PHE A 76 -2.28 -6.02 11.51
N ALA A 77 -2.64 -6.42 12.73
CA ALA A 77 -2.24 -7.69 13.30
C ALA A 77 -2.76 -8.88 12.48
N ALA A 78 -4.03 -8.80 12.03
CA ALA A 78 -4.61 -9.78 11.12
C ALA A 78 -3.83 -9.84 9.80
N THR A 79 -3.47 -8.71 9.20
CA THR A 79 -2.65 -8.68 7.98
C THR A 79 -1.29 -9.34 8.18
N VAL A 80 -0.62 -9.10 9.31
CA VAL A 80 0.65 -9.76 9.64
C VAL A 80 0.47 -11.28 9.76
N VAL A 81 -0.57 -11.74 10.47
CA VAL A 81 -0.87 -13.17 10.62
C VAL A 81 -1.20 -13.81 9.27
N PHE A 82 -2.05 -13.19 8.45
CA PHE A 82 -2.36 -13.66 7.11
C PHE A 82 -1.12 -13.74 6.22
N SER A 83 -0.23 -12.75 6.31
CA SER A 83 1.04 -12.76 5.60
C SER A 83 1.94 -13.91 6.04
N ALA A 84 1.98 -14.24 7.33
CA ALA A 84 2.76 -15.35 7.85
C ALA A 84 2.23 -16.71 7.38
N ILE A 85 0.91 -16.86 7.31
CA ILE A 85 0.28 -18.04 6.69
C ILE A 85 0.60 -18.10 5.19
N GLY A 86 0.52 -16.95 4.52
CA GLY A 86 0.81 -16.80 3.09
C GLY A 86 2.26 -17.11 2.71
N GLU A 87 3.22 -16.94 3.62
CA GLU A 87 4.64 -17.28 3.39
C GLU A 87 4.83 -18.75 2.98
N THR A 88 3.96 -19.64 3.45
CA THR A 88 4.00 -21.07 3.08
C THR A 88 3.60 -21.32 1.62
N GLN A 89 2.89 -20.38 0.99
CA GLN A 89 2.38 -20.48 -0.39
C GLN A 89 3.11 -19.54 -1.36
N LEU A 90 3.57 -18.39 -0.87
CA LEU A 90 4.21 -17.32 -1.62
C LEU A 90 5.49 -16.90 -0.88
N ASN A 91 6.64 -17.32 -1.41
CA ASN A 91 7.95 -17.02 -0.84
C ASN A 91 8.16 -15.49 -0.76
N ARG A 92 8.62 -14.97 0.39
CA ARG A 92 8.84 -13.53 0.70
C ARG A 92 7.59 -12.68 0.91
N SER A 93 6.41 -13.29 1.11
CA SER A 93 5.17 -12.56 1.42
C SER A 93 5.31 -11.63 2.62
N ILE A 94 5.96 -12.08 3.70
CA ILE A 94 6.14 -11.29 4.92
C ILE A 94 6.95 -10.02 4.66
N SER A 95 8.06 -10.13 3.94
CA SER A 95 8.96 -9.01 3.66
C SER A 95 8.33 -7.96 2.75
N PHE A 96 7.32 -8.33 1.97
CA PHE A 96 6.57 -7.44 1.09
C PHE A 96 5.33 -6.85 1.78
N ILE A 97 4.45 -7.70 2.31
CA ILE A 97 3.13 -7.31 2.81
C ILE A 97 3.23 -6.52 4.11
N VAL A 98 4.12 -6.88 5.04
CA VAL A 98 4.18 -6.24 6.36
C VAL A 98 4.61 -4.76 6.27
N PRO A 99 5.69 -4.40 5.57
CA PRO A 99 6.06 -2.99 5.39
C PRO A 99 4.97 -2.19 4.66
N LEU A 100 4.38 -2.78 3.61
CA LEU A 100 3.32 -2.15 2.83
C LEU A 100 2.07 -1.89 3.67
N ALA A 101 1.65 -2.88 4.45
CA ALA A 101 0.53 -2.76 5.38
C ALA A 101 0.81 -1.72 6.47
N ALA A 102 2.04 -1.64 6.98
CA ALA A 102 2.43 -0.64 7.98
C ALA A 102 2.29 0.78 7.42
N VAL A 103 2.74 1.01 6.18
CA VAL A 103 2.59 2.30 5.50
C VAL A 103 1.11 2.62 5.28
N VAL A 104 0.35 1.71 4.66
CA VAL A 104 -1.05 1.96 4.29
C VAL A 104 -1.93 2.14 5.52
N LEU A 105 -1.85 1.22 6.48
CA LEU A 105 -2.68 1.25 7.69
C LEU A 105 -2.21 2.35 8.65
N GLY A 106 -0.91 2.64 8.71
CA GLY A 106 -0.37 3.74 9.49
C GLY A 106 -0.84 5.09 8.97
N LEU A 107 -0.68 5.35 7.66
CA LEU A 107 -1.10 6.60 7.03
C LEU A 107 -2.61 6.79 7.10
N THR A 108 -3.41 5.75 6.83
CA THR A 108 -4.88 5.84 6.93
C THR A 108 -5.37 5.94 8.37
N GLY A 109 -4.71 5.24 9.30
CA GLY A 109 -5.06 5.25 10.72
C GLY A 109 -4.80 6.59 11.40
N VAL A 110 -3.70 7.26 11.04
CA VAL A 110 -3.36 8.59 11.58
C VAL A 110 -4.01 9.71 10.77
N GLY A 111 -3.98 9.61 9.43
CA GLY A 111 -4.48 10.66 8.54
C GLY A 111 -5.99 10.85 8.62
N THR A 112 -6.78 9.78 8.70
CA THR A 112 -8.25 9.85 8.77
C THR A 112 -8.76 10.70 9.94
N PRO A 113 -8.36 10.44 11.21
CA PRO A 113 -8.84 11.25 12.34
C PRO A 113 -8.34 12.70 12.27
N LEU A 114 -7.12 12.94 11.77
CA LEU A 114 -6.56 14.28 11.62
C LEU A 114 -7.32 15.10 10.55
N LEU A 115 -7.66 14.48 9.43
CA LEU A 115 -8.33 15.15 8.31
C LEU A 115 -9.84 15.29 8.52
N ALA A 116 -10.45 14.44 9.35
CA ALA A 116 -11.90 14.46 9.59
C ALA A 116 -12.40 15.77 10.23
N SER A 117 -11.54 16.51 10.92
CA SER A 117 -11.85 17.82 11.50
C SER A 117 -11.61 19.00 10.53
N SER A 118 -10.91 18.77 9.41
CA SER A 118 -10.52 19.82 8.47
C SER A 118 -11.69 20.35 7.64
N THR A 119 -11.75 21.66 7.44
CA THR A 119 -12.73 22.33 6.57
C THR A 119 -12.47 22.05 5.09
N LEU A 120 -11.23 21.71 4.73
CA LEU A 120 -10.83 21.33 3.37
C LEU A 120 -11.63 20.12 2.87
N MET A 121 -11.91 19.17 3.77
CA MET A 121 -12.66 17.96 3.46
C MET A 121 -14.15 18.24 3.27
N ARG A 122 -14.66 19.46 3.47
CA ARG A 122 -16.08 19.79 3.23
C ARG A 122 -16.47 19.70 1.75
N ARG A 123 -15.51 19.84 0.83
CA ARG A 123 -15.75 19.79 -0.62
C ARG A 123 -15.27 18.46 -1.18
N TRP A 124 -16.14 17.73 -1.87
CA TRP A 124 -15.82 16.46 -2.54
C TRP A 124 -14.74 16.57 -3.62
N ALA A 125 -14.51 17.77 -4.17
CA ALA A 125 -13.51 18.01 -5.20
C ALA A 125 -12.09 17.58 -4.75
N VAL A 126 -11.73 17.82 -3.48
CA VAL A 126 -10.39 17.51 -2.96
C VAL A 126 -10.12 16.00 -2.85
N PRO A 127 -10.94 15.20 -2.14
CA PRO A 127 -10.75 13.75 -2.09
C PRO A 127 -10.89 13.09 -3.46
N LEU A 128 -11.82 13.54 -4.31
CA LEU A 128 -11.96 12.99 -5.65
C LEU A 128 -10.72 13.25 -6.52
N ALA A 129 -10.19 14.49 -6.51
CA ALA A 129 -8.96 14.81 -7.23
C ALA A 129 -7.79 13.95 -6.74
N ALA A 130 -7.65 13.76 -5.42
CA ALA A 130 -6.61 12.90 -4.87
C ALA A 130 -6.76 11.44 -5.31
N VAL A 131 -7.98 10.91 -5.35
CA VAL A 131 -8.23 9.54 -5.85
C VAL A 131 -7.89 9.41 -7.32
N VAL A 132 -8.28 10.38 -8.16
CA VAL A 132 -7.92 10.38 -9.58
C VAL A 132 -6.41 10.38 -9.78
N VAL A 133 -5.68 11.20 -9.02
CA VAL A 133 -4.21 11.23 -9.04
C VAL A 133 -3.64 9.88 -8.59
N ALA A 134 -4.14 9.32 -7.49
CA ALA A 134 -3.67 8.02 -6.98
C ALA A 134 -3.90 6.89 -7.98
N ILE A 135 -5.06 6.85 -8.64
CA ILE A 135 -5.35 5.89 -9.71
C ILE A 135 -4.40 6.10 -10.89
N GLY A 136 -4.19 7.36 -11.31
CA GLY A 136 -3.26 7.69 -12.38
C GLY A 136 -1.83 7.22 -12.10
N VAL A 137 -1.35 7.42 -10.87
CA VAL A 137 -0.04 6.93 -10.41
C VAL A 137 -0.01 5.40 -10.38
N GLY A 138 -1.03 4.76 -9.80
CA GLY A 138 -1.13 3.31 -9.70
C GLY A 138 -1.12 2.60 -11.06
N ILE A 139 -1.91 3.11 -12.02
CA ILE A 139 -1.96 2.60 -13.39
C ILE A 139 -0.66 2.95 -14.14
N GLY A 140 -0.15 4.17 -13.98
CA GLY A 140 1.05 4.63 -14.70
C GLY A 140 2.33 3.89 -14.32
N LEU A 141 2.40 3.34 -13.11
CA LEU A 141 3.54 2.56 -12.63
C LEU A 141 3.47 1.07 -12.98
N VAL A 142 2.39 0.60 -13.62
CA VAL A 142 2.26 -0.82 -14.02
C VAL A 142 3.40 -1.18 -14.98
N GLY A 143 4.19 -2.20 -14.61
CA GLY A 143 5.29 -2.71 -15.43
C GLY A 143 6.61 -1.94 -15.31
N GLN A 144 6.71 -0.89 -14.50
CA GLN A 144 7.98 -0.19 -14.27
C GLN A 144 8.91 -0.90 -13.26
N GLY A 145 8.37 -1.73 -12.36
CA GLY A 145 9.17 -2.46 -11.37
C GLY A 145 10.18 -3.46 -11.97
N ASP A 146 9.88 -4.01 -13.16
CA ASP A 146 10.70 -5.04 -13.81
C ASP A 146 11.82 -4.45 -14.70
N ALA A 147 11.69 -3.19 -15.12
CA ALA A 147 12.58 -2.59 -16.10
C ALA A 147 13.97 -2.23 -15.54
N GLU A 148 14.09 -2.04 -14.22
CA GLU A 148 15.36 -1.66 -13.57
C GLU A 148 16.24 -2.85 -13.17
N SER A 149 15.67 -4.04 -12.95
CA SER A 149 16.41 -5.25 -12.58
C SER A 149 17.07 -5.95 -13.78
N GLY A 150 16.49 -5.83 -14.99
CA GLY A 150 17.07 -6.40 -16.22
C GLY A 150 18.34 -5.69 -16.75
N ARG A 151 18.65 -4.47 -16.29
CA ARG A 151 19.87 -3.73 -16.70
C ARG A 151 21.11 -4.08 -15.89
N LEU A 152 20.99 -4.96 -14.88
CA LEU A 152 22.09 -5.43 -14.04
C LEU A 152 22.41 -6.92 -14.22
N GLU A 153 21.82 -7.58 -15.21
CA GLU A 153 22.30 -8.88 -15.66
C GLU A 153 23.69 -8.69 -16.30
N LEU A 154 24.71 -9.15 -15.59
CA LEU A 154 26.09 -9.17 -16.08
C LEU A 154 26.14 -9.99 -17.38
N PRO A 155 26.97 -9.59 -18.37
CA PRO A 155 27.17 -10.37 -19.59
C PRO A 155 27.49 -11.82 -19.24
N PRO A 156 26.98 -12.81 -19.99
CA PRO A 156 27.35 -14.21 -19.76
C PRO A 156 28.87 -14.33 -19.73
N ARG A 157 29.41 -14.94 -18.67
CA ARG A 157 30.84 -15.28 -18.61
C ARG A 157 31.17 -16.01 -19.91
N SER A 158 31.94 -15.35 -20.76
CA SER A 158 32.49 -15.97 -21.96
C SER A 158 33.22 -17.24 -21.52
N ALA A 159 32.90 -18.31 -22.23
CA ALA A 159 33.41 -19.66 -22.08
C ALA A 159 34.80 -19.71 -21.42
N GLU A 160 34.86 -20.49 -20.34
CA GLU A 160 35.94 -21.41 -20.03
C GLU A 160 36.87 -21.60 -21.24
N ALA A 161 38.01 -20.90 -21.24
CA ALA A 161 39.04 -21.13 -22.23
C ALA A 161 39.54 -22.56 -22.00
N PRO A 162 39.51 -23.45 -23.01
CA PRO A 162 40.03 -24.79 -22.84
C PRO A 162 41.51 -24.68 -22.47
N ILE A 163 41.86 -25.20 -21.29
CA ILE A 163 43.25 -25.41 -20.90
C ILE A 163 43.81 -26.42 -21.90
N VAL A 164 44.50 -25.92 -22.92
CA VAL A 164 45.37 -26.71 -23.77
C VAL A 164 46.52 -27.17 -22.89
N ALA A 165 46.36 -28.34 -22.29
CA ALA A 165 47.45 -29.09 -21.69
C ALA A 165 48.34 -29.61 -22.84
N ALA A 166 49.30 -28.78 -23.24
CA ALA A 166 50.51 -29.24 -23.89
C ALA A 166 51.63 -29.11 -22.85
N ILE A 167 52.11 -30.26 -22.35
CA ILE A 167 53.49 -30.65 -22.01
C ILE A 167 53.43 -32.08 -21.48
#